data_AF-A0A8T4JSH5-F1
#
_entry.id   AF-A0A8T4JSH5-F1
#
_cell.length_a   1.000
_cell.length_b   1.000
_cell.length_c   1.000
_cell.angle_alpha   90.00
_cell.angle_beta   90.00
_cell.angle_gamma   90.00
#
_symmetry.space_group_name_H-M   'P 1'
#
loop_
_entity.id
_entity.type
_entity.pdbx_description
1 polymer ?
#
loop_
_entity_poly.entity_id
_entity_poly.type
_entity_poly.pdbx_seq_one_letter_code
_entity_poly.pdbx_strand_id
1 'polypeptide(L)'
;MEKLYSMKDEKSEFYVQIKVSKNIWKFLDKLAHEVFDENWMIDDHYRGELKDNDYFRFEKNKISLIIIMTKERAHIIFLGLPNNDQVKEFIFEHYSFKPLG
;
A
#
# COMPACT_ATOMS: atom_id res chain seq x y z
N MET A 1 -7.87 -7.39 -11.69
CA MET A 1 -6.47 -7.21 -11.26
C MET A 1 -6.00 -5.88 -11.81
N GLU A 2 -5.57 -4.98 -10.95
CA GLU A 2 -5.13 -3.62 -11.32
C GLU A 2 -3.63 -3.60 -11.70
N LYS A 3 -3.13 -2.46 -12.19
CA LYS A 3 -1.74 -2.36 -12.66
C LYS A 3 -0.74 -2.17 -11.52
N LEU A 4 0.25 -3.06 -11.49
CA LEU A 4 1.50 -2.94 -10.73
C LEU A 4 2.56 -2.29 -11.63
N TYR A 5 3.15 -1.19 -11.20
CA TYR A 5 4.18 -0.47 -11.98
C TYR A 5 5.59 -0.92 -11.62
N SER A 6 5.87 -1.09 -10.33
CA SER A 6 7.19 -1.48 -9.84
C SER A 6 7.06 -2.20 -8.51
N MET A 7 8.03 -3.07 -8.22
CA MET A 7 8.22 -3.68 -6.92
C MET A 7 9.72 -3.79 -6.67
N LYS A 8 10.16 -3.48 -5.46
CA LYS A 8 11.53 -3.62 -5.00
C LYS A 8 11.50 -4.31 -3.65
N ASP A 9 12.27 -5.38 -3.51
CA ASP A 9 12.29 -6.21 -2.32
C ASP A 9 13.72 -6.31 -1.80
N GLU A 10 14.00 -5.59 -0.73
CA GLU A 10 15.29 -5.54 -0.06
C GLU A 10 15.17 -5.96 1.40
N LYS A 11 16.30 -6.31 2.01
CA LYS A 11 16.35 -6.85 3.38
C LYS A 11 15.71 -5.93 4.44
N SER A 12 15.75 -4.61 4.23
CA SER A 12 15.23 -3.61 5.19
C SER A 12 14.02 -2.83 4.66
N GLU A 13 13.66 -3.03 3.40
CA GLU A 13 12.67 -2.22 2.69
C GLU A 13 11.91 -3.07 1.67
N PHE A 14 10.58 -3.02 1.75
CA PHE A 14 9.72 -3.50 0.69
C PHE A 14 8.97 -2.33 0.07
N TYR A 15 9.14 -2.13 -1.22
CA TYR A 15 8.54 -1.02 -1.97
C TYR A 15 7.68 -1.54 -3.11
N VAL A 16 6.53 -0.90 -3.29
CA VAL A 16 5.64 -1.17 -4.41
C VAL A 16 5.00 0.11 -4.94
N GLN A 17 4.81 0.16 -6.26
CA GLN A 17 4.06 1.21 -6.94
C GLN A 17 2.88 0.60 -7.67
N ILE A 18 1.67 1.03 -7.31
CA ILE A 18 0.41 0.51 -7.84
C ILE A 18 -0.43 1.64 -8.45
N LYS A 19 -1.36 1.27 -9.33
CA LYS A 19 -2.36 2.19 -9.89
C LYS A 19 -3.36 2.64 -8.82
N VAL A 20 -3.60 3.94 -8.75
CA VAL A 20 -4.72 4.50 -7.99
C VAL A 20 -6.01 4.19 -8.74
N SER A 21 -6.94 3.51 -8.06
CA SER A 21 -8.27 3.17 -8.57
C SER A 21 -9.33 3.65 -7.58
N LYS A 22 -10.60 3.56 -7.97
CA LYS A 22 -11.74 3.84 -7.07
C LYS A 22 -11.75 2.98 -5.79
N ASN A 23 -11.01 1.87 -5.78
CA ASN A 23 -10.95 0.93 -4.66
C ASN A 23 -9.65 1.07 -3.83
N ILE A 24 -8.81 2.08 -4.09
CA ILE A 24 -7.49 2.22 -3.46
C ILE A 24 -7.59 2.24 -1.93
N TRP A 25 -8.55 2.98 -1.38
CA TRP A 25 -8.73 3.09 0.07
C TRP A 25 -9.08 1.76 0.73
N LYS A 26 -10.02 1.01 0.13
CA LYS A 26 -10.39 -0.33 0.59
C LYS A 26 -9.21 -1.30 0.51
N PHE A 27 -8.37 -1.16 -0.50
CA PHE A 27 -7.16 -1.95 -0.63
C PHE A 27 -6.13 -1.60 0.45
N LEU A 28 -5.89 -0.31 0.72
CA LEU A 28 -4.94 0.14 1.73
C LEU A 28 -5.37 -0.23 3.16
N ASP A 29 -6.68 -0.16 3.45
CA ASP A 29 -7.25 -0.59 4.74
C ASP A 29 -6.98 -2.09 4.98
N LYS A 30 -7.29 -2.94 3.99
CA LYS A 30 -6.97 -4.37 4.05
C LYS A 30 -5.47 -4.63 4.17
N LEU A 31 -4.65 -3.91 3.40
CA LEU A 31 -3.19 -4.05 3.45
C LEU A 31 -2.65 -3.72 4.84
N ALA A 32 -3.16 -2.65 5.47
CA ALA A 32 -2.79 -2.30 6.83
C ALA A 32 -3.26 -3.36 7.84
N HIS A 33 -4.47 -3.90 7.66
CA HIS A 33 -4.97 -5.00 8.49
C HIS A 33 -4.09 -6.25 8.41
N GLU A 34 -3.69 -6.66 7.20
CA GLU A 34 -2.78 -7.80 7.01
C GLU A 34 -1.44 -7.63 7.74
N VAL A 35 -0.94 -6.40 7.84
CA VAL A 35 0.39 -6.12 8.41
C VAL A 35 0.33 -5.83 9.91
N PHE A 36 -0.72 -5.17 10.38
CA PHE A 36 -0.77 -4.61 11.74
C PHE A 36 -1.88 -5.20 12.62
N ASP A 37 -2.72 -6.10 12.08
CA ASP A 37 -3.95 -6.63 12.69
C ASP A 37 -4.88 -5.52 13.18
N GLU A 38 -4.89 -4.40 12.45
CA GLU A 38 -5.72 -3.24 12.73
C GLU A 38 -6.42 -2.84 11.45
N ASN A 39 -7.75 -2.70 11.52
CA ASN A 39 -8.45 -1.95 10.48
C ASN A 39 -7.94 -0.52 10.61
N TRP A 40 -7.07 -0.13 9.69
CA TRP A 40 -6.63 1.24 9.61
C TRP A 40 -7.78 2.01 8.99
N MET A 41 -8.77 2.28 9.82
CA MET A 41 -9.77 3.29 9.59
C MET A 41 -9.01 4.59 9.27
N ILE A 42 -8.85 4.84 7.97
CA ILE A 42 -8.75 6.16 7.34
C ILE A 42 -10.07 6.89 7.62
N ASP A 43 -10.54 6.89 8.87
CA ASP A 43 -11.92 7.21 9.22
C ASP A 43 -12.03 8.37 10.19
N ASP A 44 -10.93 9.05 10.51
CA ASP A 44 -10.98 10.33 11.24
C ASP A 44 -10.34 11.53 10.54
N HIS A 45 -9.58 11.38 9.44
CA HIS A 45 -8.91 12.53 8.80
C HIS A 45 -9.12 12.70 7.29
N TYR A 46 -9.61 11.70 6.55
CA TYR A 46 -9.50 11.69 5.08
C TYR A 46 -10.71 11.15 4.31
N ARG A 47 -11.94 11.31 4.82
CA ARG A 47 -13.15 11.27 3.97
C ARG A 47 -13.29 12.51 3.05
N GLY A 48 -12.18 13.17 2.72
CA GLY A 48 -12.08 14.28 1.79
C GLY A 48 -11.57 13.83 0.42
N GLU A 49 -11.54 14.76 -0.54
CA GLU A 49 -10.93 14.52 -1.86
C GLU A 49 -9.44 14.19 -1.71
N LEU A 50 -8.98 13.16 -2.44
CA LEU A 50 -7.56 12.86 -2.62
C LEU A 50 -6.84 14.11 -3.13
N LYS A 51 -5.88 14.63 -2.36
CA LYS A 51 -5.01 15.71 -2.83
C LYS A 51 -3.80 15.10 -3.50
N ASP A 52 -3.32 15.77 -4.54
CA ASP A 52 -2.12 15.33 -5.24
C ASP A 52 -0.92 15.42 -4.28
N ASN A 53 -0.16 14.33 -4.18
CA ASN A 53 0.95 14.15 -3.23
C ASN A 53 0.54 14.00 -1.76
N ASP A 54 -0.64 13.44 -1.49
CA ASP A 54 -1.00 13.02 -0.14
C ASP A 54 0.02 12.04 0.42
N TYR A 55 0.48 12.31 1.64
CA TYR A 55 1.48 11.53 2.36
C TYR A 55 0.87 10.95 3.63
N PHE A 56 1.03 9.64 3.81
CA PHE A 56 0.61 8.93 5.00
C PHE A 56 1.76 8.12 5.57
N ARG A 57 1.90 8.14 6.89
CA ARG A 57 2.84 7.28 7.60
C ARG A 57 2.17 6.69 8.82
N PHE A 58 2.35 5.39 9.00
CA PHE A 58 1.95 4.64 10.17
C PHE A 58 3.13 3.82 10.67
N GLU A 59 3.26 3.67 11.99
CA GLU A 59 4.35 2.92 12.60
C GLU A 59 3.86 2.17 13.84
N LYS A 60 4.14 0.87 13.88
CA LYS A 60 3.81 -0.02 15.01
C LYS A 60 4.81 -1.15 15.08
N ASN A 61 5.23 -1.54 16.29
CA ASN A 61 6.15 -2.66 16.50
C ASN A 61 7.44 -2.62 15.65
N LYS A 62 8.00 -1.42 15.44
CA LYS A 62 9.18 -1.16 14.57
C LYS A 62 8.96 -1.40 13.07
N ILE A 63 7.72 -1.64 12.65
CA ILE A 63 7.32 -1.69 11.24
C ILE A 63 6.72 -0.34 10.88
N SER A 64 7.22 0.29 9.80
CA SER A 64 6.64 1.50 9.24
C SER A 64 5.96 1.20 7.91
N LEU A 65 4.76 1.74 7.72
CA LEU A 65 4.05 1.82 6.44
C LEU A 65 4.00 3.28 6.01
N ILE A 66 4.57 3.59 4.85
CA ILE A 66 4.57 4.92 4.26
C ILE A 66 3.85 4.83 2.92
N ILE A 67 2.89 5.72 2.68
CA ILE A 67 2.12 5.79 1.44
C ILE A 67 2.23 7.21 0.88
N ILE A 68 2.64 7.32 -0.38
CA ILE A 68 2.62 8.58 -1.13
C ILE A 68 1.65 8.38 -2.29
N MET A 69 0.56 9.16 -2.30
CA MET A 69 -0.46 9.07 -3.32
C MET A 69 -0.38 10.24 -4.29
N THR A 70 -0.34 9.91 -5.58
CA THR A 70 -0.48 10.85 -6.69
C THR A 70 -1.78 10.53 -7.42
N LYS A 71 -2.19 11.40 -8.36
CA LYS A 71 -3.39 11.16 -9.18
C LYS A 71 -3.46 9.77 -9.83
N GLU A 72 -2.33 9.20 -10.24
CA GLU A 72 -2.30 7.91 -10.97
C GLU A 72 -1.68 6.76 -10.17
N ARG A 73 -0.82 7.04 -9.20
CA ARG A 73 0.04 6.05 -8.56
C ARG A 73 0.05 6.21 -7.05
N ALA A 74 -0.04 5.08 -6.35
CA ALA A 74 0.28 5.00 -4.94
C ALA A 74 1.64 4.31 -4.80
N HIS A 75 2.54 4.98 -4.11
CA HIS A 75 3.83 4.45 -3.68
C HIS A 75 3.65 3.95 -2.26
N ILE A 76 3.94 2.68 -2.02
CA ILE A 76 3.78 2.04 -0.72
C ILE A 76 5.14 1.50 -0.33
N ILE A 77 5.61 1.91 0.84
CA ILE A 77 6.92 1.53 1.38
C ILE A 77 6.68 0.92 2.76
N PHE A 78 7.22 -0.27 2.96
CA PHE A 78 7.33 -0.90 4.25
C PHE A 78 8.78 -0.94 4.71
N LEU A 79 9.03 -0.54 5.95
CA LEU A 79 10.34 -0.64 6.59
C LEU A 79 10.22 -1.53 7.83
N GLY A 80 11.24 -2.37 8.06
CA GLY A 80 11.33 -3.19 9.27
C GLY A 80 10.39 -4.41 9.31
N LEU A 81 9.80 -4.81 8.18
CA LEU A 81 9.07 -6.08 8.07
C LEU A 81 10.00 -7.26 8.38
N PRO A 82 9.55 -8.25 9.17
CA PRO A 82 10.33 -9.46 9.43
C PRO A 82 10.41 -10.37 8.20
N ASN A 83 9.37 -10.37 7.37
CA ASN A 83 9.28 -11.04 6.08
C ASN A 83 8.32 -10.26 5.16
N ASN A 84 8.62 -10.24 3.87
CA ASN A 84 7.84 -9.56 2.84
C ASN A 84 6.88 -10.49 2.08
N ASP A 85 6.99 -11.82 2.24
CA ASP A 85 6.24 -12.80 1.43
C ASP A 85 4.71 -12.63 1.54
N GLN A 86 4.17 -12.53 2.75
CA GLN A 86 2.72 -12.35 2.96
C GLN A 86 2.21 -11.06 2.30
N VAL A 87 2.95 -9.96 2.48
CA VAL A 87 2.60 -8.67 1.87
C VAL A 87 2.65 -8.78 0.35
N LYS A 88 3.69 -9.41 -0.20
CA LYS A 88 3.84 -9.64 -1.64
C LYS A 88 2.70 -10.45 -2.23
N GLU A 89 2.35 -11.57 -1.60
CA GLU A 89 1.22 -12.41 -2.02
C GLU A 89 -0.07 -11.59 -2.06
N PHE A 90 -0.36 -10.84 -0.99
CA PHE A 90 -1.51 -9.95 -0.93
C PHE A 90 -1.53 -8.88 -2.04
N ILE A 91 -0.38 -8.26 -2.35
CA ILE A 91 -0.26 -7.34 -3.49
C ILE A 91 -0.63 -8.06 -4.79
N PHE A 92 -0.07 -9.24 -5.05
CA PHE A 92 -0.24 -9.97 -6.30
C PHE A 92 -1.65 -10.53 -6.51
N GLU A 93 -2.43 -10.75 -5.45
CA GLU A 93 -3.85 -11.07 -5.56
C GLU A 93 -4.68 -9.93 -6.17
N HIS A 94 -4.22 -8.69 -6.00
CA HIS A 94 -4.96 -7.49 -6.40
C HIS A 94 -4.35 -6.79 -7.63
N TYR A 95 -3.03 -6.88 -7.80
CA TYR A 95 -2.26 -6.14 -8.81
C TYR A 95 -1.31 -7.04 -9.60
N SER A 96 -1.08 -6.70 -10.88
CA SER A 96 -0.10 -7.39 -11.73
C SER A 96 0.63 -6.45 -12.68
N PHE A 97 1.84 -6.84 -13.09
CA PHE A 97 2.62 -6.10 -14.10
C PHE A 97 1.96 -6.14 -15.48
N LYS A 98 1.20 -7.20 -15.77
CA LYS A 98 0.36 -7.36 -16.96
C LYS A 98 -1.10 -7.43 -16.50
N PRO A 99 -1.83 -6.30 -16.45
CA PRO A 99 -3.24 -6.32 -16.05
C PRO A 99 -4.03 -7.23 -17.00
N LEU A 100 -5.03 -7.93 -16.48
CA LEU A 100 -5.99 -8.68 -17.31
C LEU A 100 -6.83 -7.65 -18.06
N GLY A 101 -6.80 -7.73 -19.41
CA GLY A 101 -7.53 -6.84 -20.31
C GLY A 101 -9.04 -7.03 -20.25
#